data_AF-A0A538TXD5-F1
#
_entry.id   AF-A0A538TXD5-F1
#
_cell.length_a   1.000
_cell.length_b   1.000
_cell.length_c   1.000
_cell.angle_alpha   90.00
_cell.angle_beta   90.00
_cell.angle_gamma   90.00
#
_symmetry.space_group_name_H-M   'P 1'
#
loop_
_entity.id
_entity.type
_entity.pdbx_description
1 polymer ?
#
loop_
_entity_poly.entity_id
_entity_poly.type
_entity_poly.pdbx_seq_one_letter_code
_entity_poly.pdbx_strand_id
1 'polypeptide(L)'
;AWKGRRTLQMLESAHDGEIDLLYSLGGNLLETMPDRAYMQEALSRVKLRIHQDIVLNTSSLLPGTTVLLLPAETRYETLGGGTTTSTERRIRFSPEIPGPRIEGARPEWKIPVAVAIAARPELASAFAWTTTADIRREMAAAMPMYAGIESLEREGQWVQWGGERLFTEGFDRMPDRRARFTSVPLPEIVIPPGKFYLTTRRGKQFNSMTFGAKDFYVGGRPRDSVLMNPLDAERLGIGEGDPVLLRSEVGTWTGRVRLASMKERHLQTYWPETNVLIPRRFDPVSGEPDYNAIVSAMPIGTLPGTRPARVEPEPQPATTAVTGPAMARGRT
;
A
#
# COMPACT_ATOMS: atom_id res chain seq x y z
N ALA A 1 23.29 1.71 -21.33
CA ALA A 1 22.01 2.10 -20.68
C ALA A 1 22.19 2.03 -19.17
N TRP A 2 21.68 3.01 -18.40
CA TRP A 2 21.71 2.93 -16.94
C TRP A 2 20.81 1.78 -16.48
N LYS A 3 21.30 0.92 -15.58
CA LYS A 3 20.48 -0.13 -14.99
C LYS A 3 19.54 0.52 -13.98
N GLY A 4 18.23 0.43 -14.19
CA GLY A 4 17.24 0.95 -13.24
C GLY A 4 17.41 0.31 -11.85
N ARG A 5 17.07 1.08 -10.81
CA ARG A 5 17.06 0.63 -9.41
C ARG A 5 15.64 0.20 -9.03
N ARG A 6 15.52 -0.85 -8.22
CA ARG A 6 14.26 -1.24 -7.54
C ARG A 6 14.00 -0.29 -6.37
N THR A 7 12.78 -0.27 -5.84
CA THR A 7 12.37 0.63 -4.74
C THR A 7 13.32 0.61 -3.55
N LEU A 8 13.68 -0.57 -3.03
CA LEU A 8 14.62 -0.68 -1.90
C LEU A 8 16.01 -0.11 -2.27
N GLN A 9 16.53 -0.45 -3.45
CA GLN A 9 17.82 0.06 -3.94
C GLN A 9 17.80 1.58 -4.15
N MET A 10 16.66 2.16 -4.56
CA MET A 10 16.51 3.60 -4.62
C MET A 10 16.60 4.22 -3.24
N LEU A 11 15.98 3.61 -2.23
CA LEU A 11 16.01 4.11 -0.85
C LEU A 11 17.39 3.93 -0.20
N GLU A 12 18.09 2.84 -0.47
CA GLU A 12 19.49 2.64 -0.07
C GLU A 12 20.39 3.71 -0.69
N SER A 13 20.31 3.92 -2.01
CA SER A 13 21.05 4.99 -2.67
C SER A 13 20.65 6.40 -2.21
N ALA A 14 19.40 6.62 -1.79
CA ALA A 14 19.00 7.89 -1.19
C ALA A 14 19.64 8.07 0.21
N HIS A 15 19.76 7.00 0.99
CA HIS A 15 20.49 6.99 2.25
C HIS A 15 21.97 7.31 2.06
N ASP A 16 22.59 6.72 1.03
CA ASP A 16 23.98 6.95 0.65
C ASP A 16 24.23 8.33 0.01
N GLY A 17 23.18 9.13 -0.24
CA GLY A 17 23.27 10.46 -0.83
C GLY A 17 23.47 10.47 -2.34
N GLU A 18 23.22 9.36 -3.02
CA GLU A 18 23.37 9.21 -4.47
C GLU A 18 22.11 9.62 -5.26
N ILE A 19 21.01 9.96 -4.57
CA ILE A 19 19.77 10.43 -5.19
C ILE A 19 19.50 11.88 -4.77
N ASP A 20 19.64 12.79 -5.74
CA ASP A 20 19.34 14.21 -5.55
C ASP A 20 17.83 14.51 -5.65
N LEU A 21 17.10 13.75 -6.47
CA LEU A 21 15.67 13.95 -6.75
C LEU A 21 14.90 12.65 -6.63
N LEU A 22 13.83 12.65 -5.82
CA LEU A 22 12.86 11.57 -5.73
C LEU A 22 11.46 12.08 -6.07
N TYR A 23 10.86 11.54 -7.14
CA TYR A 23 9.47 11.80 -7.50
C TYR A 23 8.61 10.61 -7.08
N SER A 24 7.80 10.78 -6.05
CA SER A 24 6.83 9.79 -5.57
C SER A 24 5.44 10.09 -6.16
N LEU A 25 4.96 9.21 -7.04
CA LEU A 25 3.59 9.24 -7.56
C LEU A 25 2.73 8.30 -6.74
N GLY A 26 1.98 8.87 -5.80
CA GLY A 26 1.21 8.11 -4.83
C GLY A 26 2.07 7.25 -3.88
N GLY A 27 1.40 6.66 -2.91
CA GLY A 27 2.01 5.74 -1.95
C GLY A 27 2.71 6.45 -0.79
N ASN A 28 3.15 5.66 0.18
CA ASN A 28 3.75 6.16 1.41
C ASN A 28 4.92 5.25 1.81
N LEU A 29 6.09 5.50 1.22
CA LEU A 29 7.28 4.67 1.38
C LEU A 29 7.73 4.55 2.84
N LEU A 30 7.54 5.59 3.65
CA LEU A 30 7.82 5.57 5.09
C LEU A 30 6.96 4.56 5.87
N GLU A 31 5.67 4.45 5.53
CA GLU A 31 4.77 3.49 6.18
C GLU A 31 4.90 2.10 5.57
N THR A 32 5.19 1.99 4.28
CA THR A 32 5.11 0.69 3.59
C THR A 32 6.41 -0.09 3.64
N MET A 33 7.56 0.57 3.63
CA MET A 33 8.85 -0.11 3.57
C MET A 33 9.33 -0.57 4.96
N PRO A 34 10.04 -1.72 5.05
CA PRO A 34 10.69 -2.16 6.29
C PRO A 34 11.74 -1.18 6.80
N ASP A 35 12.09 -1.32 8.09
CA ASP A 35 13.03 -0.46 8.82
C ASP A 35 12.68 1.02 8.69
N ARG A 36 11.63 1.40 9.43
CA ARG A 36 11.08 2.76 9.39
C ARG A 36 12.13 3.85 9.68
N ALA A 37 13.06 3.60 10.60
CA ALA A 37 14.08 4.58 10.96
C ALA A 37 15.03 4.83 9.78
N TYR A 38 15.51 3.76 9.13
CA TYR A 38 16.32 3.88 7.94
C TYR A 38 15.58 4.58 6.79
N MET A 39 14.31 4.23 6.55
CA MET A 39 13.51 4.86 5.50
C MET A 39 13.28 6.34 5.75
N GLN A 40 13.08 6.73 7.01
CA GLN A 40 13.00 8.13 7.40
C GLN A 40 14.30 8.88 7.09
N GLU A 41 15.46 8.31 7.43
CA GLU A 41 16.76 8.92 7.12
C GLU A 41 16.99 9.01 5.61
N ALA A 42 16.76 7.92 4.89
CA ALA A 42 16.93 7.82 3.44
C ALA A 42 16.11 8.89 2.71
N LEU A 43 14.82 8.98 3.02
CA LEU A 43 13.95 9.99 2.45
C LEU A 43 14.41 11.39 2.84
N SER A 44 14.80 11.63 4.10
CA SER A 44 15.18 12.96 4.59
C SER A 44 16.48 13.50 3.97
N ARG A 45 17.31 12.64 3.38
CA ARG A 45 18.56 13.02 2.70
C ARG A 45 18.38 13.48 1.26
N VAL A 46 17.27 13.14 0.63
CA VAL A 46 16.99 13.55 -0.77
C VAL A 46 16.78 15.07 -0.82
N LYS A 47 17.56 15.75 -1.67
CA LYS A 47 17.55 17.23 -1.77
C LYS A 47 16.21 17.76 -2.27
N LEU A 48 15.66 17.13 -3.31
CA LEU A 48 14.34 17.46 -3.85
C LEU A 48 13.42 16.24 -3.80
N ARG A 49 12.39 16.29 -2.96
CA ARG A 49 11.30 15.31 -2.98
C ARG A 49 10.05 15.91 -3.58
N ILE A 50 9.52 15.28 -4.60
CA ILE A 50 8.22 15.61 -5.20
C ILE A 50 7.24 14.53 -4.76
N HIS A 51 6.14 14.96 -4.15
CA HIS A 51 5.03 14.10 -3.77
C HIS A 51 3.81 14.51 -4.59
N GLN A 52 3.36 13.59 -5.44
CA GLN A 52 2.11 13.74 -6.18
C GLN A 52 1.07 12.82 -5.54
N ASP A 53 0.17 13.42 -4.77
CA ASP A 53 -0.78 12.70 -3.93
C ASP A 53 -2.16 13.38 -3.95
N ILE A 54 -3.19 12.58 -3.69
CA ILE A 54 -4.57 13.05 -3.49
C ILE A 54 -4.84 13.47 -2.03
N VAL A 55 -3.99 13.01 -1.10
CA VAL A 55 -4.02 13.30 0.34
C VAL A 55 -2.60 13.37 0.89
N LEU A 56 -2.34 14.23 1.88
CA LEU A 56 -1.05 14.24 2.56
C LEU A 56 -0.80 12.91 3.28
N ASN A 57 0.46 12.49 3.31
CA ASN A 57 0.87 11.25 3.96
C ASN A 57 2.18 11.46 4.74
N THR A 58 2.53 10.51 5.60
CA THR A 58 3.67 10.69 6.52
C THR A 58 5.02 10.80 5.80
N SER A 59 5.18 10.21 4.60
CA SER A 59 6.40 10.42 3.79
C SER A 59 6.53 11.87 3.32
N SER A 60 5.42 12.51 2.95
CA SER A 60 5.44 13.89 2.44
C SER A 60 5.64 14.94 3.54
N LEU A 61 5.42 14.56 4.81
CA LEU A 61 5.62 15.41 5.99
C LEU A 61 7.01 15.28 6.62
N LEU A 62 7.86 14.38 6.12
CA LEU A 62 9.23 14.29 6.59
C LEU A 62 9.99 15.61 6.34
N PRO A 63 10.99 15.96 7.16
CA PRO A 63 11.89 17.05 6.83
C PRO A 63 12.67 16.72 5.55
N GLY A 64 13.11 17.76 4.83
CA GLY A 64 13.91 17.65 3.62
C GLY A 64 14.34 19.04 3.15
N THR A 65 15.35 19.12 2.30
CA THR A 65 15.84 20.42 1.80
C THR A 65 14.78 21.14 0.97
N THR A 66 14.12 20.44 0.06
CA THR A 66 12.98 20.96 -0.68
C THR A 66 11.96 19.83 -0.88
N VAL A 67 10.73 20.07 -0.41
CA VAL A 67 9.61 19.14 -0.54
C VAL A 67 8.51 19.86 -1.32
N LEU A 68 8.20 19.36 -2.51
CA LEU A 68 7.12 19.86 -3.36
C LEU A 68 5.93 18.92 -3.28
N LEU A 69 4.76 19.51 -3.03
CA LEU A 69 3.48 18.81 -2.97
C LEU A 69 2.68 19.19 -4.22
N LEU A 70 2.39 18.22 -5.07
CA LEU A 70 1.63 18.39 -6.30
C LEU A 70 0.26 17.72 -6.12
N PRO A 71 -0.82 18.47 -5.86
CA PRO A 71 -2.13 17.90 -5.61
C PRO A 71 -2.67 17.22 -6.88
N ALA A 72 -2.96 15.94 -6.78
CA ALA A 72 -3.59 15.17 -7.84
C ALA A 72 -5.09 15.04 -7.61
N GLU A 73 -5.84 14.95 -8.70
CA GLU A 73 -7.22 14.50 -8.71
C GLU A 73 -7.29 12.99 -8.45
N THR A 74 -8.39 12.55 -7.84
CA THR A 74 -8.69 11.13 -7.71
C THR A 74 -8.97 10.50 -9.08
N ARG A 75 -8.89 9.16 -9.13
CA ARG A 75 -9.21 8.40 -10.36
C ARG A 75 -10.62 8.67 -10.91
N TYR A 76 -11.54 9.16 -10.08
CA TYR A 76 -12.92 9.44 -10.46
C TYR A 76 -13.10 10.82 -11.10
N GLU A 77 -12.16 11.74 -10.86
CA GLU A 77 -12.19 13.10 -11.40
C GLU A 77 -11.42 13.20 -12.73
N THR A 78 -10.69 12.15 -13.10
CA THR A 78 -9.80 12.13 -14.26
C THR A 78 -10.57 12.34 -15.57
N LEU A 79 -10.24 13.42 -16.27
CA LEU A 79 -10.79 13.78 -17.57
C LEU A 79 -10.73 12.62 -18.58
N GLY A 80 -11.89 12.20 -19.10
CA GLY A 80 -12.02 11.10 -20.06
C GLY A 80 -12.03 9.70 -19.43
N GLY A 81 -12.13 9.63 -18.09
CA GLY A 81 -12.17 8.40 -17.32
C GLY A 81 -10.80 7.71 -17.21
N GLY A 82 -10.77 6.64 -16.42
CA GLY A 82 -9.58 5.83 -16.18
C GLY A 82 -9.80 4.37 -16.54
N THR A 83 -8.73 3.58 -16.45
CA THR A 83 -8.83 2.12 -16.48
C THR A 83 -8.13 1.52 -15.27
N THR A 84 -8.57 0.34 -14.85
CA THR A 84 -7.89 -0.45 -13.81
C THR A 84 -7.79 -1.88 -14.26
N THR A 85 -6.63 -2.50 -14.05
CA THR A 85 -6.41 -3.93 -14.33
C THR A 85 -6.57 -4.73 -13.04
N SER A 86 -7.52 -5.66 -13.00
CA SER A 86 -7.73 -6.54 -11.84
C SER A 86 -6.72 -7.70 -11.80
N THR A 87 -6.71 -8.45 -10.69
CA THR A 87 -5.85 -9.64 -10.51
C THR A 87 -6.08 -10.72 -11.57
N GLU A 88 -7.30 -10.83 -12.08
CA GLU A 88 -7.68 -11.71 -13.18
C GLU A 88 -7.32 -11.17 -14.58
N ARG A 89 -6.48 -10.11 -14.68
CA ARG A 89 -6.00 -9.47 -15.92
C ARG A 89 -7.06 -8.66 -16.68
N ARG A 90 -8.23 -8.44 -16.09
CA ARG A 90 -9.31 -7.70 -16.73
C ARG A 90 -9.11 -6.20 -16.56
N ILE A 91 -8.97 -5.52 -17.69
CA ILE A 91 -8.86 -4.07 -17.80
C ILE A 91 -10.28 -3.53 -17.90
N ARG A 92 -10.72 -2.77 -16.89
CA ARG A 92 -12.08 -2.22 -16.80
C ARG A 92 -12.04 -0.71 -16.95
N PHE A 93 -12.99 -0.16 -17.70
CA PHE A 93 -13.18 1.28 -17.77
C PHE A 93 -13.91 1.81 -16.54
N SER A 94 -13.52 2.99 -16.08
CA SER A 94 -14.25 3.77 -15.09
C SER A 94 -14.44 5.18 -15.64
N PRO A 95 -15.69 5.66 -15.79
CA PRO A 95 -15.93 6.98 -16.34
C PRO A 95 -15.42 8.08 -15.39
N GLU A 96 -15.21 9.26 -15.95
CA GLU A 96 -15.14 10.47 -15.15
C GLU A 96 -16.49 10.68 -14.45
N ILE A 97 -16.45 11.00 -13.16
CA ILE A 97 -17.63 11.27 -12.34
C ILE A 97 -17.78 12.79 -12.18
N PRO A 98 -18.92 13.37 -12.59
CA PRO A 98 -19.23 14.78 -12.33
C PRO A 98 -19.26 15.07 -10.82
N GLY A 99 -18.73 16.21 -10.42
CA GLY A 99 -18.71 16.60 -9.01
C GLY A 99 -17.87 17.85 -8.76
N PRO A 100 -17.76 18.29 -7.50
CA PRO A 100 -16.82 19.33 -7.13
C PRO A 100 -15.39 18.93 -7.54
N ARG A 101 -14.55 19.94 -7.81
CA ARG A 101 -13.11 19.79 -8.08
C ARG A 101 -12.35 20.67 -7.12
N ILE A 102 -11.22 20.19 -6.62
CA ILE A 102 -10.34 20.96 -5.76
C ILE A 102 -9.50 21.91 -6.62
N GLU A 103 -9.51 23.20 -6.29
CA GLU A 103 -8.71 24.19 -7.01
C GLU A 103 -7.22 23.83 -6.94
N GLY A 104 -6.53 23.92 -8.08
CA GLY A 104 -5.10 23.62 -8.19
C GLY A 104 -4.77 22.13 -8.32
N ALA A 105 -5.69 21.23 -7.97
CA ALA A 105 -5.55 19.80 -8.28
C ALA A 105 -5.64 19.57 -9.79
N ARG A 106 -4.96 18.55 -10.28
CA ARG A 106 -4.95 18.18 -11.71
C ARG A 106 -5.04 16.67 -11.89
N PRO A 107 -5.55 16.19 -13.04
CA PRO A 107 -5.49 14.75 -13.37
C PRO A 107 -4.07 14.21 -13.22
N GLU A 108 -3.94 13.01 -12.63
CA GLU A 108 -2.64 12.42 -12.29
C GLU A 108 -1.68 12.38 -13.48
N TRP A 109 -2.18 12.15 -14.69
CA TRP A 109 -1.38 12.10 -15.92
C TRP A 109 -0.91 13.48 -16.42
N LYS A 110 -1.63 14.57 -16.13
CA LYS A 110 -1.27 15.92 -16.61
C LYS A 110 -0.10 16.53 -15.84
N ILE A 111 0.07 16.13 -14.57
CA ILE A 111 1.14 16.66 -13.70
C ILE A 111 2.53 16.29 -14.23
N PRO A 112 2.88 15.00 -14.48
CA PRO A 112 4.19 14.64 -15.02
C PRO A 112 4.42 15.22 -16.43
N VAL A 113 3.37 15.38 -17.24
CA VAL A 113 3.45 16.09 -18.54
C VAL A 113 3.87 17.56 -18.34
N ALA A 114 3.22 18.28 -17.42
CA ALA A 114 3.56 19.67 -17.12
C ALA A 114 5.00 19.81 -16.60
N VAL A 115 5.44 18.88 -15.73
CA VAL A 115 6.82 18.84 -15.24
C VAL A 115 7.81 18.57 -16.38
N ALA A 116 7.51 17.62 -17.26
CA ALA A 116 8.36 17.30 -18.40
C ALA A 116 8.50 18.47 -19.38
N ILE A 117 7.40 19.15 -19.71
CA ILE A 117 7.40 20.32 -20.60
C ILE A 117 8.14 21.50 -19.95
N ALA A 118 7.94 21.73 -18.65
CA ALA A 118 8.65 22.80 -17.95
C ALA A 118 10.17 22.56 -17.93
N ALA A 119 10.60 21.30 -17.77
CA ALA A 119 12.00 20.92 -17.78
C ALA A 119 12.62 20.88 -19.19
N ARG A 120 11.84 20.49 -20.20
CA ARG A 120 12.26 20.27 -21.60
C ARG A 120 11.18 20.76 -22.58
N PRO A 121 11.05 22.08 -22.80
CA PRO A 121 9.96 22.66 -23.60
C PRO A 121 9.88 22.15 -25.05
N GLU A 122 11.02 21.75 -25.63
CA GLU A 122 11.10 21.20 -26.97
C GLU A 122 10.41 19.82 -27.13
N LEU A 123 10.13 19.13 -26.00
CA LEU A 123 9.40 17.86 -26.00
C LEU A 123 7.87 18.06 -25.94
N ALA A 124 7.36 19.29 -25.94
CA ALA A 124 5.93 19.55 -25.79
C ALA A 124 5.05 18.81 -26.82
N SER A 125 5.51 18.67 -28.05
CA SER A 125 4.79 17.94 -29.09
C SER A 125 4.71 16.43 -28.85
N ALA A 126 5.61 15.86 -28.03
CA ALA A 126 5.59 14.45 -27.65
C ALA A 126 4.50 14.13 -26.61
N PHE A 127 3.91 15.15 -25.98
CA PHE A 127 2.87 14.99 -24.94
C PHE A 127 1.51 15.57 -25.39
N ALA A 128 1.15 15.36 -26.65
CA ALA A 128 -0.03 15.95 -27.29
C ALA A 128 -1.38 15.28 -26.90
N TRP A 129 -1.46 14.60 -25.74
CA TRP A 129 -2.70 13.99 -25.26
C TRP A 129 -3.63 15.05 -24.67
N THR A 130 -4.88 15.03 -25.12
CA THR A 130 -5.96 15.89 -24.64
C THR A 130 -6.76 15.20 -23.54
N THR A 131 -7.00 13.88 -23.70
CA THR A 131 -7.74 13.04 -22.74
C THR A 131 -7.05 11.70 -22.54
N THR A 132 -7.49 10.93 -21.53
CA THR A 132 -6.98 9.56 -21.33
C THR A 132 -7.32 8.61 -22.49
N ALA A 133 -8.28 8.93 -23.36
CA ALA A 133 -8.54 8.14 -24.57
C ALA A 133 -7.36 8.18 -25.55
N ASP A 134 -6.66 9.32 -25.63
CA ASP A 134 -5.47 9.46 -26.47
C ASP A 134 -4.33 8.59 -25.93
N ILE A 135 -4.17 8.59 -24.60
CA ILE A 135 -3.20 7.73 -23.89
C ILE A 135 -3.54 6.24 -24.14
N ARG A 136 -4.81 5.84 -24.05
CA ARG A 136 -5.22 4.45 -24.33
C ARG A 136 -4.92 4.02 -25.77
N ARG A 137 -5.14 4.90 -26.76
CA ARG A 137 -4.77 4.63 -28.16
C ARG A 137 -3.27 4.43 -28.33
N GLU A 138 -2.45 5.26 -27.68
CA GLU A 138 -1.00 5.09 -27.71
C GLU A 138 -0.55 3.81 -27.00
N MET A 139 -1.13 3.51 -25.83
CA MET A 139 -0.87 2.26 -25.11
C MET A 139 -1.19 1.05 -25.98
N ALA A 140 -2.32 1.03 -26.69
CA ALA A 140 -2.66 -0.07 -27.59
C ALA A 140 -1.65 -0.26 -28.72
N ALA A 141 -1.16 0.85 -29.29
CA ALA A 141 -0.16 0.82 -30.35
C ALA A 141 1.23 0.37 -29.85
N ALA A 142 1.64 0.83 -28.66
CA ALA A 142 2.96 0.54 -28.09
C ALA A 142 3.01 -0.78 -27.30
N MET A 143 1.87 -1.26 -26.79
CA MET A 143 1.77 -2.41 -25.91
C MET A 143 0.75 -3.42 -26.46
N PRO A 144 1.14 -4.31 -27.40
CA PRO A 144 0.22 -5.26 -28.04
C PRO A 144 -0.58 -6.14 -27.05
N MET A 145 -0.04 -6.41 -25.86
CA MET A 145 -0.74 -7.14 -24.80
C MET A 145 -1.99 -6.42 -24.30
N TYR A 146 -2.02 -5.09 -24.39
CA TYR A 146 -3.13 -4.23 -23.95
C TYR A 146 -4.09 -3.88 -25.09
N ALA A 147 -3.93 -4.45 -26.29
CA ALA A 147 -4.82 -4.20 -27.42
C ALA A 147 -6.30 -4.40 -27.04
N GLY A 148 -7.16 -3.50 -27.54
CA GLY A 148 -8.55 -3.35 -27.16
C GLY A 148 -8.79 -2.31 -26.06
N ILE A 149 -7.76 -1.91 -25.28
CA ILE A 149 -7.88 -0.84 -24.28
C ILE A 149 -8.34 0.49 -24.90
N GLU A 150 -7.96 0.77 -26.14
CA GLU A 150 -8.31 1.96 -26.91
C GLU A 150 -9.81 2.09 -27.19
N SER A 151 -10.55 0.97 -27.16
CA SER A 151 -12.00 0.92 -27.39
C SER A 151 -12.84 1.16 -26.12
N LEU A 152 -12.18 1.29 -24.97
CA LEU A 152 -12.83 1.48 -23.68
C LEU A 152 -13.22 2.94 -23.45
N GLU A 153 -14.53 3.20 -23.37
CA GLU A 153 -15.13 4.53 -23.29
C GLU A 153 -16.33 4.63 -22.33
N ARG A 154 -16.96 3.50 -21.98
CA ARG A 154 -18.20 3.47 -21.20
C ARG A 154 -18.11 2.50 -20.03
N GLU A 155 -18.81 2.83 -18.95
CA GLU A 155 -18.92 1.97 -17.78
C GLU A 155 -19.42 0.57 -18.17
N GLY A 156 -18.87 -0.46 -17.53
CA GLY A 156 -19.18 -1.85 -17.83
C GLY A 156 -18.38 -2.44 -18.99
N GLN A 157 -17.70 -1.62 -19.80
CA GLN A 157 -16.77 -2.14 -20.81
C GLN A 157 -15.48 -2.65 -20.16
N TRP A 158 -14.95 -3.74 -20.71
CA TRP A 158 -13.71 -4.33 -20.29
C TRP A 158 -13.06 -5.11 -21.43
N VAL A 159 -11.74 -5.27 -21.34
CA VAL A 159 -10.96 -6.24 -22.12
C VAL A 159 -10.12 -7.06 -21.16
N GLN A 160 -9.71 -8.26 -21.56
CA GLN A 160 -8.88 -9.12 -20.73
C GLN A 160 -7.70 -9.63 -21.53
N TRP A 161 -6.50 -9.21 -21.14
CA TRP A 161 -5.31 -9.58 -21.90
C TRP A 161 -5.03 -11.08 -21.75
N GLY A 162 -4.65 -11.71 -22.87
CA GLY A 162 -4.48 -13.16 -22.96
C GLY A 162 -5.78 -13.97 -22.93
N GLY A 163 -6.96 -13.32 -22.96
CA GLY A 163 -8.26 -13.98 -22.91
C GLY A 163 -8.67 -14.45 -21.51
N GLU A 164 -9.83 -15.12 -21.45
CA GLU A 164 -10.42 -15.61 -20.20
C GLU A 164 -9.50 -16.60 -19.49
N ARG A 165 -8.91 -17.52 -20.27
CA ARG A 165 -8.00 -18.56 -19.79
C ARG A 165 -6.66 -18.42 -20.52
N LEU A 166 -5.58 -18.49 -19.75
CA LEU A 166 -4.23 -18.54 -20.31
C LEU A 166 -3.84 -19.98 -20.65
N PHE A 167 -2.88 -20.13 -21.57
CA PHE A 167 -2.23 -21.40 -21.90
C PHE A 167 -3.17 -22.50 -22.42
N THR A 168 -4.32 -22.15 -23.02
CA THR A 168 -5.24 -23.13 -23.62
C THR A 168 -4.61 -23.88 -24.81
N GLU A 169 -3.70 -23.23 -25.52
CA GLU A 169 -2.95 -23.79 -26.65
C GLU A 169 -1.54 -24.29 -26.24
N GLY A 170 -1.24 -24.35 -24.94
CA GLY A 170 0.08 -24.73 -24.42
C GLY A 170 0.97 -23.55 -24.03
N PHE A 171 2.28 -23.81 -23.93
CA PHE A 171 3.27 -22.89 -23.32
C PHE A 171 4.25 -22.31 -24.33
N ASP A 172 3.76 -21.64 -25.37
CA ASP A 172 4.55 -21.26 -26.55
C ASP A 172 5.75 -20.34 -26.30
N ARG A 173 5.73 -19.60 -25.18
CA ARG A 173 6.85 -18.73 -24.77
C ARG A 173 7.87 -19.42 -23.88
N MET A 174 7.62 -20.68 -23.48
CA MET A 174 8.54 -21.46 -22.67
C MET A 174 9.49 -22.26 -23.57
N PRO A 175 10.73 -22.55 -23.09
CA PRO A 175 11.62 -23.47 -23.79
C PRO A 175 10.92 -24.82 -24.06
N ASP A 176 11.07 -25.35 -25.27
CA ASP A 176 10.41 -26.57 -25.77
C ASP A 176 8.86 -26.57 -25.71
N ARG A 177 8.24 -25.39 -25.56
CA ARG A 177 6.78 -25.19 -25.49
C ARG A 177 6.09 -25.97 -24.37
N ARG A 178 6.80 -26.30 -23.29
CA ARG A 178 6.29 -27.08 -22.15
C ARG A 178 6.43 -26.31 -20.84
N ALA A 179 5.48 -26.51 -19.93
CA ALA A 179 5.63 -26.11 -18.54
C ALA A 179 6.86 -26.79 -17.93
N ARG A 180 7.52 -26.08 -17.00
CA ARG A 180 8.69 -26.59 -16.29
C ARG A 180 8.28 -26.91 -14.86
N PHE A 181 8.41 -28.17 -14.49
CA PHE A 181 8.25 -28.61 -13.12
C PHE A 181 9.60 -28.47 -12.41
N THR A 182 9.60 -27.77 -11.29
CA THR A 182 10.78 -27.58 -10.46
C THR A 182 10.41 -27.93 -9.03
N SER A 183 11.23 -28.74 -8.37
CA SER A 183 11.11 -28.95 -6.94
C SER A 183 11.72 -27.75 -6.21
N VAL A 184 10.97 -27.18 -5.27
CA VAL A 184 11.44 -26.08 -4.42
C VAL A 184 11.62 -26.62 -3.01
N PRO A 185 12.82 -26.53 -2.42
CA PRO A 185 13.02 -26.93 -1.03
C PRO A 185 12.21 -25.99 -0.13
N LEU A 186 11.54 -26.56 0.89
CA LEU A 186 10.83 -25.76 1.88
C LEU A 186 11.85 -25.01 2.76
N PRO A 187 11.68 -23.71 2.98
CA PRO A 187 12.56 -22.98 3.87
C PRO A 187 12.38 -23.45 5.32
N GLU A 188 13.49 -23.67 6.02
CA GLU A 188 13.47 -23.92 7.47
C GLU A 188 13.45 -22.60 8.24
N ILE A 189 12.45 -22.41 9.09
CA ILE A 189 12.38 -21.26 9.99
C ILE A 189 13.12 -21.61 11.28
N VAL A 190 14.38 -21.16 11.38
CA VAL A 190 15.19 -21.31 12.59
C VAL A 190 14.88 -20.16 13.55
N ILE A 191 14.27 -20.47 14.69
CA ILE A 191 13.94 -19.48 15.73
C ILE A 191 14.96 -19.59 16.88
N PRO A 192 15.87 -18.62 17.07
CA PRO A 192 16.88 -18.67 18.13
C PRO A 192 16.27 -18.81 19.53
N PRO A 193 16.91 -19.52 20.49
CA PRO A 193 16.38 -19.67 21.85
C PRO A 193 15.94 -18.34 22.48
N GLY A 194 14.79 -18.31 23.15
CA GLY A 194 14.23 -17.09 23.75
C GLY A 194 13.68 -16.06 22.76
N LYS A 195 13.65 -16.35 21.46
CA LYS A 195 13.05 -15.50 20.42
C LYS A 195 11.78 -16.11 19.82
N PHE A 196 11.07 -15.26 19.10
CA PHE A 196 9.83 -15.54 18.37
C PHE A 196 9.99 -15.19 16.89
N TYR A 197 9.31 -15.95 16.03
CA TYR A 197 9.10 -15.58 14.63
C TYR A 197 7.84 -14.71 14.51
N LEU A 198 8.02 -13.45 14.14
CA LEU A 198 6.95 -12.48 13.97
C LEU A 198 6.52 -12.44 12.50
N THR A 199 5.23 -12.62 12.27
CA THR A 199 4.59 -12.36 10.98
C THR A 199 3.71 -11.11 11.06
N THR A 200 3.50 -10.46 9.93
CA THR A 200 2.57 -9.33 9.83
C THR A 200 1.27 -9.74 9.15
N ARG A 201 0.19 -9.00 9.45
CA ARG A 201 -1.10 -9.16 8.79
C ARG A 201 -1.73 -7.81 8.48
N ARG A 202 -2.66 -7.83 7.53
CA ARG A 202 -3.54 -6.70 7.23
C ARG A 202 -4.89 -6.90 7.91
N GLY A 203 -5.51 -5.80 8.33
CA GLY A 203 -6.89 -5.74 8.80
C GLY A 203 -7.78 -5.00 7.80
N LYS A 204 -8.76 -4.23 8.31
CA LYS A 204 -9.58 -3.32 7.50
C LYS A 204 -8.77 -2.11 7.03
N GLN A 205 -8.11 -2.23 5.88
CA GLN A 205 -7.21 -1.21 5.34
C GLN A 205 -7.03 -1.34 3.82
N PHE A 206 -6.60 -0.26 3.17
CA PHE A 206 -6.11 -0.26 1.79
C PHE A 206 -4.67 0.24 1.76
N ASN A 207 -3.73 -0.62 1.37
CA ASN A 207 -2.30 -0.42 1.63
C ASN A 207 -2.09 0.05 3.09
N SER A 208 -1.26 1.07 3.30
CA SER A 208 -0.96 1.67 4.60
C SER A 208 -2.08 2.56 5.16
N MET A 209 -3.18 2.79 4.43
CA MET A 209 -4.32 3.54 4.92
C MET A 209 -5.26 2.64 5.74
N THR A 210 -5.30 2.86 7.05
CA THR A 210 -6.16 2.11 7.97
C THR A 210 -7.57 2.72 8.04
N PHE A 211 -8.62 1.91 7.92
CA PHE A 211 -10.02 2.37 7.96
C PHE A 211 -10.74 2.10 9.28
N GLY A 212 -9.99 1.84 10.35
CA GLY A 212 -10.54 1.59 11.68
C GLY A 212 -9.49 1.07 12.65
N ALA A 213 -9.70 1.34 13.94
CA ALA A 213 -8.81 0.94 15.02
C ALA A 213 -8.95 -0.55 15.44
N LYS A 214 -9.98 -1.23 14.93
CA LYS A 214 -10.30 -2.64 15.24
C LYS A 214 -10.48 -3.44 13.97
N ASP A 215 -10.05 -4.69 14.00
CA ASP A 215 -10.27 -5.64 12.90
C ASP A 215 -11.38 -6.64 13.24
N PHE A 216 -12.51 -6.52 12.57
CA PHE A 216 -13.66 -7.38 12.75
C PHE A 216 -13.45 -8.80 12.24
N TYR A 217 -12.53 -9.03 11.29
CA TYR A 217 -12.26 -10.38 10.76
C TYR A 217 -11.61 -11.32 11.79
N VAL A 218 -11.09 -10.78 12.89
CA VAL A 218 -10.49 -11.54 13.99
C VAL A 218 -11.11 -11.21 15.34
N GLY A 219 -12.42 -10.97 15.36
CA GLY A 219 -13.18 -10.75 16.59
C GLY A 219 -13.06 -9.34 17.16
N GLY A 220 -12.83 -8.33 16.32
CA GLY A 220 -12.77 -6.93 16.75
C GLY A 220 -11.51 -6.57 17.52
N ARG A 221 -10.43 -7.34 17.35
CA ARG A 221 -9.16 -7.10 18.04
C ARG A 221 -8.57 -5.75 17.61
N PRO A 222 -8.09 -4.93 18.56
CA PRO A 222 -7.39 -3.68 18.26
C PRO A 222 -6.13 -3.90 17.41
N ARG A 223 -5.68 -2.87 16.71
CA ARG A 223 -4.48 -2.95 15.86
C ARG A 223 -3.16 -2.98 16.64
N ASP A 224 -3.16 -2.63 17.92
CA ASP A 224 -2.02 -2.82 18.83
C ASP A 224 -1.91 -4.26 19.39
N SER A 225 -2.70 -5.21 18.87
CA SER A 225 -2.67 -6.60 19.35
C SER A 225 -1.44 -7.36 18.88
N VAL A 226 -0.79 -8.06 19.81
CA VAL A 226 0.19 -9.13 19.57
C VAL A 226 -0.53 -10.46 19.74
N LEU A 227 -0.80 -11.13 18.63
CA LEU A 227 -1.38 -12.47 18.67
C LEU A 227 -0.31 -13.45 19.17
N MET A 228 -0.64 -14.21 20.21
CA MET A 228 0.31 -15.08 20.91
C MET A 228 -0.34 -16.41 21.31
N ASN A 229 0.41 -17.50 21.25
CA ASN A 229 -0.02 -18.79 21.77
C ASN A 229 -0.13 -18.74 23.32
N PRO A 230 -1.18 -19.33 23.93
CA PRO A 230 -1.34 -19.38 25.39
C PRO A 230 -0.14 -19.95 26.17
N LEU A 231 0.53 -20.99 25.66
CA LEU A 231 1.70 -21.60 26.31
C LEU A 231 2.92 -20.69 26.29
N ASP A 232 3.07 -19.88 25.24
CA ASP A 232 4.14 -18.88 25.21
C ASP A 232 3.86 -17.74 26.18
N ALA A 233 2.60 -17.31 26.27
CA ALA A 233 2.17 -16.30 27.24
C ALA A 233 2.40 -16.78 28.68
N GLU A 234 2.07 -18.05 28.98
CA GLU A 234 2.35 -18.70 30.26
C GLU A 234 3.84 -18.72 30.59
N ARG A 235 4.70 -19.13 29.64
CA ARG A 235 6.16 -19.12 29.81
C ARG A 235 6.74 -17.72 30.06
N LEU A 236 6.12 -16.70 29.49
CA LEU A 236 6.50 -15.31 29.68
C LEU A 236 5.87 -14.67 30.93
N GLY A 237 4.93 -15.36 31.60
CA GLY A 237 4.20 -14.82 32.75
C GLY A 237 3.28 -13.65 32.41
N ILE A 238 2.70 -13.61 31.21
CA ILE A 238 1.79 -12.55 30.73
C ILE A 238 0.44 -13.11 30.32
N GLY A 239 -0.63 -12.34 30.54
CA GLY A 239 -2.01 -12.71 30.24
C GLY A 239 -2.64 -11.95 29.07
N GLU A 240 -3.88 -12.30 28.77
CA GLU A 240 -4.74 -11.57 27.81
C GLU A 240 -4.84 -10.08 28.20
N GLY A 241 -4.52 -9.18 27.28
CA GLY A 241 -4.62 -7.72 27.51
C GLY A 241 -3.34 -7.06 28.03
N ASP A 242 -2.40 -7.83 28.57
CA ASP A 242 -1.18 -7.31 29.16
C ASP A 242 -0.28 -6.65 28.12
N PRO A 243 0.41 -5.56 28.48
CA PRO A 243 1.35 -4.91 27.59
C PRO A 243 2.61 -5.76 27.38
N VAL A 244 3.10 -5.77 26.15
CA VAL A 244 4.30 -6.52 25.76
C VAL A 244 5.17 -5.65 24.85
N LEU A 245 6.47 -5.60 25.15
CA LEU A 245 7.47 -4.94 24.31
C LEU A 245 8.06 -5.98 23.36
N LEU A 246 7.89 -5.76 22.06
CA LEU A 246 8.58 -6.49 21.02
C LEU A 246 9.85 -5.74 20.62
N ARG A 247 10.95 -6.47 20.44
CA ARG A 247 12.23 -5.93 19.98
C ARG A 247 12.84 -6.81 18.90
N SER A 248 13.19 -6.20 17.78
CA SER A 248 14.00 -6.80 16.71
C SER A 248 15.41 -6.17 16.69
N GLU A 249 16.19 -6.48 15.66
CA GLU A 249 17.48 -5.83 15.40
C GLU A 249 17.33 -4.36 14.94
N VAL A 250 16.21 -3.99 14.33
CA VAL A 250 16.00 -2.65 13.75
C VAL A 250 15.15 -1.73 14.62
N GLY A 251 14.47 -2.24 15.65
CA GLY A 251 13.65 -1.38 16.49
C GLY A 251 12.84 -2.09 17.57
N THR A 252 11.96 -1.31 18.19
CA THR A 252 11.07 -1.74 19.26
C THR A 252 9.66 -1.25 19.03
N TRP A 253 8.68 -2.04 19.46
CA TRP A 253 7.27 -1.67 19.39
C TRP A 253 6.51 -2.29 20.55
N THR A 254 5.60 -1.52 21.15
CA THR A 254 4.77 -1.97 22.27
C THR A 254 3.37 -2.24 21.80
N GLY A 255 2.84 -3.40 22.17
CA GLY A 255 1.45 -3.77 21.93
C GLY A 255 0.84 -4.45 23.15
N ARG A 256 -0.28 -5.13 22.94
CA ARG A 256 -0.99 -5.89 23.98
C ARG A 256 -1.21 -7.32 23.55
N VAL A 257 -0.97 -8.27 24.45
CA VAL A 257 -1.20 -9.69 24.20
C VAL A 257 -2.67 -9.92 23.88
N ARG A 258 -2.91 -10.72 22.83
CA ARG A 258 -4.21 -11.32 22.51
C ARG A 258 -3.99 -12.79 22.23
N LEU A 259 -4.47 -13.65 23.10
CA LEU A 259 -4.31 -15.08 23.00
C LEU A 259 -5.00 -15.61 21.72
N ALA A 260 -4.32 -16.50 21.01
CA ALA A 260 -4.78 -17.08 19.76
C ALA A 260 -4.30 -18.53 19.63
N SER A 261 -5.12 -19.36 18.98
CA SER A 261 -4.69 -20.70 18.58
C SER A 261 -3.73 -20.59 17.40
N MET A 262 -2.43 -20.61 17.69
CA MET A 262 -1.36 -20.51 16.71
C MET A 262 -0.14 -21.32 17.13
N LYS A 263 0.80 -21.55 16.23
CA LYS A 263 2.02 -22.30 16.54
C LYS A 263 2.83 -21.60 17.64
N GLU A 264 3.37 -22.37 18.59
CA GLU A 264 4.27 -21.84 19.61
C GLU A 264 5.49 -21.15 18.98
N ARG A 265 6.03 -20.18 19.69
CA ARG A 265 7.15 -19.32 19.28
C ARG A 265 6.88 -18.50 18.01
N HIS A 266 5.61 -18.38 17.60
CA HIS A 266 5.18 -17.50 16.52
C HIS A 266 4.28 -16.40 17.08
N LEU A 267 4.48 -15.19 16.56
CA LEU A 267 3.67 -14.03 16.88
C LEU A 267 3.08 -13.46 15.58
N GLN A 268 1.95 -12.77 15.70
CA GLN A 268 1.37 -12.02 14.59
C GLN A 268 0.94 -10.63 15.04
N THR A 269 1.28 -9.61 14.24
CA THR A 269 0.96 -8.20 14.50
C THR A 269 0.43 -7.51 13.25
N TYR A 270 -0.11 -6.30 13.39
CA TYR A 270 -0.68 -5.55 12.28
C TYR A 270 0.37 -4.70 11.56
N TRP A 271 0.34 -4.79 10.22
CA TRP A 271 1.03 -3.88 9.31
C TRP A 271 0.10 -2.70 8.95
N PRO A 272 0.61 -1.45 8.87
CA PRO A 272 2.02 -1.07 8.87
C PRO A 272 2.65 -0.76 10.24
N GLU A 273 1.88 -0.77 11.33
CA GLU A 273 2.31 -0.27 12.64
C GLU A 273 3.60 -0.92 13.15
N THR A 274 3.80 -2.20 12.86
CA THR A 274 4.98 -2.97 13.30
C THR A 274 6.13 -3.00 12.30
N ASN A 275 6.10 -2.21 11.22
CA ASN A 275 7.23 -2.10 10.28
C ASN A 275 8.53 -1.62 10.92
N VAL A 276 8.45 -0.93 12.06
CA VAL A 276 9.62 -0.59 12.88
C VAL A 276 10.37 -1.82 13.42
N LEU A 277 9.74 -2.99 13.44
CA LEU A 277 10.35 -4.26 13.83
C LEU A 277 10.92 -5.04 12.63
N ILE A 278 10.52 -4.71 11.40
CA ILE A 278 10.79 -5.53 10.22
C ILE A 278 12.13 -5.09 9.61
N PRO A 279 13.14 -5.99 9.52
CA PRO A 279 14.43 -5.65 8.93
C PRO A 279 14.34 -5.54 7.39
N ARG A 280 15.35 -4.93 6.77
CA ARG A 280 15.44 -4.76 5.31
C ARG A 280 15.87 -6.03 4.56
N ARG A 281 15.31 -7.20 4.93
CA ARG A 281 15.53 -8.45 4.20
C ARG A 281 14.64 -8.48 2.96
N PHE A 282 15.12 -9.07 1.87
CA PHE A 282 14.38 -9.17 0.62
C PHE A 282 14.71 -10.47 -0.13
N ASP A 283 13.81 -10.90 -0.99
CA ASP A 283 14.06 -11.99 -1.94
C ASP A 283 15.06 -11.52 -3.01
N PRO A 284 16.22 -12.19 -3.20
CA PRO A 284 17.27 -11.71 -4.11
C PRO A 284 16.85 -11.73 -5.58
N VAL A 285 15.85 -12.55 -5.96
CA VAL A 285 15.36 -12.68 -7.32
C VAL A 285 14.34 -11.57 -7.62
N SER A 286 13.27 -11.48 -6.83
CA SER A 286 12.18 -10.51 -7.06
C SER A 286 12.49 -9.11 -6.51
N GLY A 287 13.29 -9.02 -5.44
CA GLY A 287 13.51 -7.79 -4.68
C GLY A 287 12.37 -7.46 -3.72
N GLU A 288 11.42 -8.38 -3.51
CA GLU A 288 10.30 -8.19 -2.59
C GLU A 288 10.77 -8.23 -1.14
N PRO A 289 10.37 -7.28 -0.29
CA PRO A 289 10.76 -7.29 1.12
C PRO A 289 10.10 -8.43 1.90
N ASP A 290 10.85 -9.02 2.84
CA ASP A 290 10.34 -9.99 3.80
C ASP A 290 9.73 -9.26 5.01
N TYR A 291 8.40 -9.19 5.07
CA TYR A 291 7.66 -8.56 6.17
C TYR A 291 7.54 -9.42 7.44
N ASN A 292 8.50 -10.32 7.65
CA ASN A 292 8.65 -11.13 8.86
C ASN A 292 9.95 -10.79 9.59
N ALA A 293 9.97 -11.04 10.90
CA ALA A 293 11.11 -10.70 11.75
C ALA A 293 11.36 -11.74 12.85
N ILE A 294 12.59 -11.79 13.36
CA ILE A 294 12.90 -12.45 14.62
C ILE A 294 12.85 -11.39 15.73
N VAL A 295 12.03 -11.65 16.75
CA VAL A 295 11.82 -10.71 17.86
C VAL A 295 12.00 -11.37 19.22
N SER A 296 12.41 -10.59 20.21
CA SER A 296 12.17 -10.91 21.62
C SER A 296 10.88 -10.25 22.08
N ALA A 297 10.09 -10.96 22.89
CA ALA A 297 8.93 -10.43 23.58
C ALA A 297 9.26 -10.32 25.07
N MET A 298 9.03 -9.15 25.65
CA MET A 298 9.30 -8.88 27.07
C MET A 298 8.02 -8.35 27.72
N PRO A 299 7.60 -8.94 28.85
CA PRO A 299 6.61 -8.31 29.72
C PRO A 299 7.12 -6.93 30.11
N ILE A 300 6.27 -5.92 30.03
CA ILE A 300 6.57 -4.62 30.62
C ILE A 300 5.52 -4.39 31.71
N GLY A 301 5.95 -3.95 32.89
CA GLY A 301 5.01 -3.51 33.92
C GLY A 301 4.08 -2.43 33.36
N THR A 302 2.92 -2.24 33.98
CA THR A 302 1.94 -1.23 33.56
C THR A 302 2.64 0.10 33.30
N LEU A 303 2.76 0.51 32.03
CA LEU A 303 3.41 1.76 31.66
C LEU A 303 2.73 2.92 32.41
N PRO A 304 3.45 3.71 33.23
CA PRO A 304 2.91 4.94 33.75
C PRO A 304 2.66 5.87 32.56
N GLY A 305 1.39 6.11 32.20
CA GLY A 305 1.02 7.16 31.26
C GLY A 305 0.33 6.74 29.95
N THR A 306 0.25 5.46 29.59
CA THR A 306 -0.59 5.05 28.45
C THR A 306 -2.01 4.73 28.92
N ARG A 307 -2.75 5.75 29.39
CA ARG A 307 -4.21 5.69 29.24
C ARG A 307 -4.47 5.72 27.74
N PRO A 308 -5.27 4.79 27.17
CA PRO A 308 -5.77 5.00 25.82
C PRO A 308 -6.43 6.38 25.80
N ALA A 309 -6.11 7.21 24.82
CA ALA A 309 -6.89 8.42 24.57
C ALA A 309 -8.36 8.02 24.62
N ARG A 310 -9.16 8.72 25.43
CA ARG A 310 -10.62 8.54 25.41
C ARG A 310 -11.01 8.71 23.95
N VAL A 311 -11.41 7.60 23.31
CA VAL A 311 -12.14 7.68 22.05
C VAL A 311 -13.45 8.33 22.45
N GLU A 312 -13.57 9.63 22.21
CA GLU A 312 -14.87 10.29 22.27
C GLU A 312 -15.80 9.49 21.33
N PRO A 313 -17.00 9.12 21.79
CA PRO A 313 -17.95 8.46 20.90
C PRO A 313 -18.16 9.37 19.69
N GLU A 314 -18.09 8.77 18.49
CA GLU A 314 -18.46 9.46 17.24
C GLU A 314 -19.79 10.18 17.47
N PRO A 315 -19.91 11.47 17.12
CA PRO A 315 -21.20 12.15 17.18
C PRO A 315 -22.16 11.37 16.29
N GLN A 316 -23.26 10.88 16.88
CA GLN A 316 -24.32 10.24 16.12
C GLN A 316 -24.75 11.20 15.00
N PRO A 317 -24.89 10.75 13.75
CA PRO A 317 -25.43 11.59 12.70
C PRO A 317 -26.81 12.06 13.16
N ALA A 318 -27.01 13.37 13.14
CA ALA A 318 -28.29 13.97 13.47
C ALA A 318 -29.36 13.31 12.58
N THR A 319 -30.31 12.63 13.21
CA THR A 319 -31.51 12.15 12.54
C THR A 319 -32.35 13.36 12.15
N THR A 320 -32.05 13.98 11.02
CA THR A 320 -33.03 14.79 10.30
C THR A 320 -34.06 13.82 9.74
N ALA A 321 -35.21 13.77 10.42
CA ALA A 321 -36.41 13.13 9.89
C ALA A 321 -36.75 13.80 8.55
N VAL A 322 -36.48 13.10 7.45
CA VAL A 322 -36.99 13.47 6.14
C VAL A 322 -38.49 13.12 6.15
N THR A 323 -39.33 14.11 6.45
CA THR A 323 -40.76 14.05 6.20
C THR A 323 -40.98 14.08 4.69
N GLY A 324 -41.20 12.90 4.10
CA GLY A 324 -41.67 12.80 2.72
C GLY A 324 -43.07 13.39 2.56
N PRO A 325 -43.41 13.96 1.39
CA PRO A 325 -44.73 14.54 1.16
C PRO A 325 -45.81 13.46 1.15
N ALA A 326 -46.92 13.75 1.81
CA ALA A 326 -48.08 12.87 1.90
C ALA A 326 -48.66 12.57 0.50
N MET A 327 -48.72 11.29 0.14
CA MET A 327 -49.50 10.84 -1.02
C MET A 327 -50.99 11.09 -0.75
N ALA A 328 -51.55 12.06 -1.47
CA ALA A 328 -52.99 12.26 -1.56
C ALA A 328 -53.62 11.04 -2.27
N ARG A 329 -54.45 10.30 -1.54
CA ARG A 329 -55.35 9.29 -2.12
C ARG A 329 -56.47 10.01 -2.86
N GLY A 330 -56.36 10.09 -4.18
CA GLY A 330 -57.49 10.42 -5.06
C GLY A 330 -58.26 9.14 -5.39
N ARG A 331 -59.53 9.09 -4.94
CA ARG A 331 -60.55 8.17 -5.45
C ARG A 331 -61.04 8.69 -6.80
N THR A 332 -60.93 7.87 -7.83
CA THR A 332 -61.97 7.44 -8.80
C THR A 332 -61.32 6.56 -9.84
#